data_AF-A0A432RUT1-F1
#
_entry.id   AF-A0A432RUT1-F1
#
_cell.length_a   1.000
_cell.length_b   1.000
_cell.length_c   1.000
_cell.angle_alpha   90.00
_cell.angle_beta   90.00
_cell.angle_gamma   90.00
#
_symmetry.space_group_name_H-M   'P 1'
#
loop_
_entity.id
_entity.type
_entity.pdbx_description
1 polymer ?
#
loop_
_entity_poly.entity_id
_entity_poly.type
_entity_poly.pdbx_seq_one_letter_code
_entity_poly.pdbx_strand_id
1 'polypeptide(L)'
;MKEIKAWVIYFIFFIIFIVGVSFYLPTIDSTFKNPFETFYWAIVTASTVGYGEITPQNDLSKIITIILIIFSIIAVSLFTAIVTSRLIKQTIFKIKEWEEVDNLENHLIICGYKPQFKILMSQFLNSNKRFNVNAIVIINEVLTPEIELILEEMKGIKFIEGDFSEEEILLKAKANKASK
;
A
#
# COMPACT_ATOMS: atom_id res chain seq x y z
N MET A 1 10.94 -4.21 -2.88
CA MET A 1 11.40 -3.09 -3.75
C MET A 1 11.56 -3.45 -5.22
N LYS A 2 12.12 -4.62 -5.60
CA LYS A 2 12.31 -4.99 -7.03
C LYS A 2 11.00 -5.02 -7.83
N GLU A 3 9.95 -5.63 -7.25
CA GLU A 3 8.58 -5.67 -7.78
C GLU A 3 8.04 -4.27 -8.11
N ILE A 4 8.09 -3.34 -7.14
CA ILE A 4 7.60 -1.95 -7.30
C ILE A 4 8.31 -1.23 -8.46
N LYS A 5 9.61 -1.45 -8.63
CA LYS A 5 10.37 -0.85 -9.74
C LYS A 5 9.90 -1.40 -11.09
N ALA A 6 9.62 -2.70 -11.20
CA ALA A 6 9.09 -3.28 -12.43
C ALA A 6 7.72 -2.69 -12.80
N TRP A 7 6.85 -2.48 -11.81
CA TRP A 7 5.52 -1.86 -12.02
C TRP A 7 5.62 -0.41 -12.48
N VAL A 8 6.53 0.37 -11.89
CA VAL A 8 6.77 1.76 -12.31
C VAL A 8 7.28 1.81 -13.75
N ILE A 9 8.20 0.92 -14.12
CA ILE A 9 8.71 0.81 -15.50
C ILE A 9 7.57 0.46 -16.47
N TYR A 10 6.71 -0.50 -16.10
CA TYR A 10 5.54 -0.86 -16.91
C TYR A 10 4.59 0.33 -17.11
N PHE A 11 4.32 1.10 -16.05
CA PHE A 11 3.43 2.26 -16.14
C PHE A 11 4.02 3.37 -17.04
N ILE A 12 5.32 3.63 -16.93
CA ILE A 12 6.03 4.57 -17.80
C ILE A 12 5.96 4.11 -19.26
N PHE A 13 6.22 2.82 -19.51
CA PHE A 13 6.10 2.24 -20.85
C PHE A 13 4.68 2.36 -21.40
N PHE A 14 3.65 2.10 -20.58
CA PHE A 14 2.25 2.21 -20.98
C PHE A 14 1.85 3.65 -21.33
N ILE A 15 2.33 4.64 -20.57
CA ILE A 15 2.12 6.06 -20.89
C ILE A 15 2.79 6.42 -22.22
N ILE A 16 4.04 5.99 -22.43
CA ILE A 16 4.75 6.21 -23.70
C ILE A 16 3.99 5.54 -24.86
N PHE A 17 3.46 4.33 -24.64
CA PHE A 17 2.66 3.63 -25.63
C PHE A 17 1.38 4.41 -25.99
N ILE A 18 0.62 4.91 -25.01
CA ILE A 18 -0.56 5.75 -25.27
C ILE A 18 -0.19 7.02 -26.04
N VAL A 19 0.88 7.71 -25.65
CA VAL A 19 1.36 8.90 -26.36
C VAL A 19 1.74 8.54 -27.80
N GLY A 20 2.47 7.43 -28.01
CA GLY A 20 2.83 6.94 -29.34
C GLY A 20 1.61 6.63 -30.20
N VAL A 21 0.62 5.92 -29.67
CA VAL A 21 -0.66 5.64 -30.33
C VAL A 21 -1.39 6.93 -30.70
N SER A 22 -1.37 7.92 -29.79
CA SER A 22 -2.02 9.22 -30.00
C SER A 22 -1.46 9.97 -31.21
N PHE A 23 -0.15 9.93 -31.42
CA PHE A 23 0.47 10.55 -32.60
C PHE A 23 0.38 9.68 -33.86
N TYR A 24 0.39 8.34 -33.71
CA TYR A 24 0.48 7.44 -34.85
C TYR A 24 -0.87 7.15 -35.53
N LEU A 25 -1.95 6.89 -34.78
CA LEU A 25 -3.24 6.50 -35.38
C LEU A 25 -3.80 7.54 -36.37
N PRO A 26 -3.73 8.87 -36.11
CA PRO A 26 -4.14 9.88 -37.09
C PRO A 26 -3.44 9.78 -38.46
N THR A 27 -2.24 9.19 -38.52
CA THR A 27 -1.48 9.06 -39.77
C THR A 27 -1.93 7.89 -40.63
N ILE A 28 -2.60 6.89 -40.03
CA ILE A 28 -3.00 5.65 -40.70
C ILE A 28 -4.51 5.42 -40.74
N ASP A 29 -5.30 6.17 -39.97
CA ASP A 29 -6.76 6.08 -39.93
C ASP A 29 -7.35 7.49 -39.75
N SER A 30 -8.06 7.96 -40.78
CA SER A 30 -8.63 9.31 -40.86
C SER A 30 -9.78 9.56 -39.88
N THR A 31 -10.28 8.52 -39.21
CA THR A 31 -11.25 8.66 -38.12
C THR A 31 -10.66 9.44 -36.94
N PHE A 32 -9.35 9.33 -36.74
CA PHE A 32 -8.62 10.04 -35.69
C PHE A 32 -8.09 11.37 -36.24
N LYS A 33 -8.78 12.48 -35.95
CA LYS A 33 -8.45 13.76 -36.61
C LYS A 33 -7.20 14.44 -36.09
N ASN A 34 -6.91 14.30 -34.79
CA ASN A 34 -5.77 14.91 -34.15
C ASN A 34 -5.29 14.08 -32.94
N PRO A 35 -4.04 14.26 -32.49
CA PRO A 35 -3.50 13.45 -31.40
C PRO A 35 -4.24 13.59 -30.07
N PHE A 36 -4.85 14.74 -29.80
CA PHE A 36 -5.59 14.95 -28.57
C PHE A 36 -6.89 14.15 -28.55
N GLU A 37 -7.60 14.10 -29.68
CA GLU A 37 -8.80 13.29 -29.88
C GLU A 37 -8.48 11.79 -29.77
N THR A 38 -7.35 11.35 -30.34
CA THR A 38 -6.88 9.96 -30.17
C THR A 38 -6.50 9.65 -28.72
N PHE A 39 -5.87 10.58 -28.02
CA PHE A 39 -5.52 10.42 -26.61
C PHE A 39 -6.78 10.27 -25.73
N TYR A 40 -7.78 11.13 -25.97
CA TYR A 40 -9.08 11.02 -25.33
C TYR A 40 -9.73 9.66 -25.58
N TRP A 41 -9.77 9.22 -26.85
CA TRP A 41 -10.29 7.91 -27.22
C TRP A 41 -9.53 6.76 -26.52
N ALA A 42 -8.20 6.85 -26.43
CA ALA A 42 -7.37 5.85 -25.78
C ALA A 42 -7.69 5.75 -24.28
N ILE A 43 -7.89 6.88 -23.59
CA ILE A 43 -8.31 6.90 -22.18
C ILE A 43 -9.70 6.28 -22.02
N VAL A 44 -10.69 6.71 -22.81
CA VAL A 44 -12.08 6.20 -22.73
C VAL A 44 -12.15 4.70 -22.98
N THR A 45 -11.31 4.20 -23.89
CA THR A 45 -11.20 2.77 -24.19
C THR A 45 -10.48 2.02 -23.07
N ALA A 46 -9.37 2.56 -22.56
CA ALA A 46 -8.61 1.98 -21.46
C ALA A 46 -9.41 1.92 -20.15
N SER A 47 -10.28 2.91 -19.91
CA SER A 47 -11.18 2.98 -18.76
C SER A 47 -12.45 2.13 -18.94
N THR A 48 -12.54 1.35 -20.02
CA THR A 48 -13.69 0.49 -20.37
C THR A 48 -15.02 1.25 -20.50
N VAL A 49 -15.00 2.57 -20.72
CA VAL A 49 -16.21 3.38 -20.90
C VAL A 49 -16.75 3.22 -22.32
N GLY A 50 -15.87 3.36 -23.32
CA GLY A 50 -16.17 3.00 -24.70
C GLY A 50 -17.39 3.71 -25.33
N TYR A 51 -17.41 5.05 -25.32
CA TYR A 51 -18.52 5.83 -25.91
C TYR A 51 -18.84 5.50 -27.37
N GLY A 52 -17.87 4.97 -28.13
CA GLY A 52 -18.07 4.53 -29.51
C GLY A 52 -18.13 5.67 -30.54
N GLU A 53 -17.93 6.92 -30.12
CA GLU A 53 -17.89 8.08 -31.02
C GLU A 53 -16.71 8.03 -32.01
N ILE A 54 -15.58 7.50 -31.57
CA ILE A 54 -14.36 7.30 -32.35
C ILE A 54 -14.06 5.81 -32.30
N THR A 55 -13.98 5.17 -33.46
CA THR A 55 -13.69 3.73 -33.56
C THR A 55 -12.73 3.45 -34.70
N PRO A 56 -11.74 2.55 -34.49
CA PRO A 56 -10.78 2.18 -35.52
C PRO A 56 -11.48 1.52 -36.71
N GLN A 57 -11.31 2.07 -37.90
CA GLN A 57 -11.92 1.55 -39.13
C GLN A 57 -10.95 0.61 -39.87
N ASN A 58 -9.65 0.90 -39.80
CA ASN A 58 -8.62 0.17 -40.52
C ASN A 58 -8.09 -1.04 -39.74
N ASP A 59 -7.73 -2.13 -40.42
CA ASP A 59 -7.26 -3.36 -39.78
C ASP A 59 -6.03 -3.14 -38.87
N LEU A 60 -5.08 -2.30 -39.33
CA LEU A 60 -3.91 -1.96 -38.53
C LEU A 60 -4.28 -1.19 -37.25
N SER A 61 -5.23 -0.25 -37.34
CA SER A 61 -5.71 0.51 -36.18
C SER A 61 -6.47 -0.38 -35.20
N LYS A 62 -7.22 -1.38 -35.70
CA LYS A 62 -7.90 -2.39 -34.87
C LYS A 62 -6.90 -3.26 -34.11
N ILE A 63 -5.82 -3.70 -34.76
CA ILE A 63 -4.75 -4.47 -34.10
C ILE A 63 -4.11 -3.65 -32.98
N ILE A 64 -3.78 -2.38 -33.23
CA ILE A 64 -3.23 -1.47 -32.21
C ILE A 64 -4.22 -1.29 -31.06
N THR A 65 -5.51 -1.16 -31.36
CA THR A 65 -6.58 -1.06 -30.36
C THR A 65 -6.66 -2.32 -29.49
N ILE A 66 -6.56 -3.51 -30.07
CA ILE A 66 -6.54 -4.77 -29.32
C ILE A 66 -5.36 -4.80 -28.35
N ILE A 67 -4.16 -4.40 -28.81
CA ILE A 67 -2.98 -4.31 -27.95
C ILE A 67 -3.21 -3.30 -26.82
N LEU A 68 -3.76 -2.12 -27.13
CA LEU A 68 -4.11 -1.10 -26.13
C LEU A 68 -5.05 -1.67 -25.05
N ILE A 69 -6.09 -2.40 -25.45
CA ILE A 69 -7.06 -2.99 -24.51
C ILE A 69 -6.36 -4.00 -23.57
N ILE A 70 -5.54 -4.91 -24.11
CA ILE A 70 -4.82 -5.91 -23.31
C ILE A 70 -3.93 -5.24 -22.27
N PHE A 71 -3.13 -4.24 -22.68
CA PHE A 71 -2.28 -3.50 -21.77
C PHE A 71 -3.10 -2.71 -20.72
N SER A 72 -4.24 -2.14 -21.13
CA SER A 72 -5.11 -1.38 -20.22
C SER A 72 -5.68 -2.26 -19.10
N ILE A 73 -6.16 -3.46 -19.43
CA ILE A 73 -6.71 -4.41 -18.44
C ILE A 73 -5.63 -4.79 -17.41
N ILE A 74 -4.40 -5.06 -17.87
CA ILE A 74 -3.28 -5.38 -16.99
C ILE A 74 -2.98 -4.17 -16.09
N ALA A 75 -2.86 -2.96 -16.66
CA ALA A 75 -2.59 -1.74 -15.90
C ALA A 75 -3.63 -1.47 -14.81
N VAL A 76 -4.93 -1.57 -15.13
CA VAL A 76 -6.02 -1.34 -14.17
C VAL A 76 -6.03 -2.39 -13.06
N SER A 77 -5.82 -3.66 -13.39
CA SER A 77 -5.77 -4.75 -12.42
C SER A 77 -4.65 -4.54 -11.40
N LEU A 78 -3.48 -4.13 -11.88
CA LEU A 78 -2.31 -3.87 -11.05
C LEU A 78 -2.47 -2.63 -10.17
N PHE A 79 -2.99 -1.55 -10.74
CA PHE A 79 -3.30 -0.34 -9.99
C PHE A 79 -4.24 -0.65 -8.83
N THR A 80 -5.32 -1.39 -9.11
CA THR A 80 -6.30 -1.81 -8.12
C THR A 80 -5.66 -2.66 -7.01
N ALA A 81 -4.81 -3.63 -7.36
CA ALA A 81 -4.13 -4.48 -6.38
C ALA A 81 -3.19 -3.69 -5.45
N ILE A 82 -2.42 -2.74 -5.99
CA ILE A 82 -1.49 -1.90 -5.21
C ILE A 82 -2.26 -1.00 -4.24
N VAL A 83 -3.31 -0.33 -4.72
CA VAL A 83 -4.15 0.54 -3.87
C VAL A 83 -4.84 -0.29 -2.79
N THR A 84 -5.46 -1.40 -3.18
CA THR A 84 -6.19 -2.29 -2.26
C THR A 84 -5.27 -2.86 -1.18
N SER A 85 -4.09 -3.36 -1.54
CA SER A 85 -3.14 -3.92 -0.56
C SER A 85 -2.69 -2.90 0.48
N ARG A 86 -2.51 -1.63 0.10
CA ARG A 86 -2.16 -0.56 1.04
C ARG A 86 -3.33 -0.19 1.95
N LEU A 87 -4.53 -0.04 1.40
CA LEU A 87 -5.72 0.30 2.18
C LEU A 87 -6.08 -0.82 3.17
N ILE A 88 -6.03 -2.07 2.73
CA ILE A 88 -6.29 -3.24 3.58
C ILE A 88 -5.28 -3.31 4.71
N LYS A 89 -3.98 -3.16 4.43
CA LYS A 89 -2.95 -3.13 5.49
C LYS A 89 -3.27 -2.07 6.53
N GLN A 90 -3.50 -0.82 6.12
CA GLN A 90 -3.82 0.26 7.06
C GLN A 90 -5.08 -0.01 7.89
N THR A 91 -6.10 -0.63 7.29
CA THR A 91 -7.38 -0.90 7.96
C THR A 91 -7.28 -2.06 8.94
N ILE A 92 -6.71 -3.20 8.51
CA ILE A 92 -6.55 -4.39 9.36
C ILE A 92 -5.59 -4.10 10.52
N PHE A 93 -4.48 -3.41 10.26
CA PHE A 93 -3.55 -3.04 11.32
C PHE A 93 -4.25 -2.20 12.37
N LYS A 94 -4.91 -1.10 11.98
CA LYS A 94 -5.67 -0.28 12.92
C LYS A 94 -6.64 -1.11 13.74
N ILE A 95 -7.50 -1.92 13.13
CA ILE A 95 -8.49 -2.75 13.86
C ILE A 95 -7.82 -3.66 14.89
N LYS A 96 -6.73 -4.33 14.53
CA LYS A 96 -5.98 -5.22 15.44
C LYS A 96 -5.36 -4.47 16.62
N GLU A 97 -4.89 -3.22 16.42
CA GLU A 97 -4.40 -2.39 17.53
C GLU A 97 -5.49 -2.13 18.58
N TRP A 98 -6.72 -1.84 18.16
CA TRP A 98 -7.82 -1.47 19.06
C TRP A 98 -8.33 -2.66 19.88
N GLU A 99 -8.56 -3.80 19.22
CA GLU A 99 -9.14 -4.98 19.87
C GLU A 99 -8.20 -5.57 20.93
N GLU A 100 -6.89 -5.54 20.67
CA GLU A 100 -5.93 -6.12 21.59
C GLU A 100 -5.64 -5.19 22.79
N VAL A 101 -5.64 -3.86 22.63
CA VAL A 101 -5.18 -2.95 23.71
C VAL A 101 -6.27 -2.58 24.71
N ASP A 102 -7.55 -2.76 24.38
CA ASP A 102 -8.63 -2.11 25.15
C ASP A 102 -8.76 -2.61 26.60
N ASN A 103 -8.40 -3.87 26.87
CA ASN A 103 -8.46 -4.51 28.19
C ASN A 103 -7.09 -4.79 28.81
N LEU A 104 -6.03 -4.12 28.38
CA LEU A 104 -4.69 -4.34 28.93
C LEU A 104 -4.51 -3.71 30.32
N GLU A 105 -3.94 -4.50 31.22
CA GLU A 105 -3.45 -4.06 32.53
C GLU A 105 -2.10 -4.72 32.84
N ASN A 106 -1.24 -4.00 33.56
CA ASN A 106 0.10 -4.45 33.94
C ASN A 106 0.95 -4.87 32.73
N HIS A 107 1.03 -3.97 31.74
CA HIS A 107 1.83 -4.13 30.53
C HIS A 107 3.01 -3.15 30.49
N LEU A 108 4.00 -3.46 29.67
CA LEU A 108 5.14 -2.56 29.42
C LEU A 108 4.89 -1.76 28.14
N ILE A 109 5.18 -0.46 28.15
CA ILE A 109 5.14 0.39 26.96
C ILE A 109 6.57 0.67 26.49
N ILE A 110 6.83 0.47 25.21
CA ILE A 110 8.11 0.81 24.56
C ILE A 110 7.85 1.90 23.53
N CYS A 111 8.33 3.11 23.80
CA CYS A 111 8.26 4.24 22.89
C CYS A 111 9.47 4.26 21.96
N GLY A 112 9.26 4.45 20.66
CA GLY A 112 10.35 4.63 19.70
C GLY A 112 11.24 3.38 19.54
N TYR A 113 10.63 2.20 19.52
CA TYR A 113 11.33 0.95 19.33
C TYR A 113 12.13 0.95 18.02
N LYS A 114 13.40 0.52 18.12
CA LYS A 114 14.26 0.29 16.95
C LYS A 114 14.61 -1.19 16.87
N PRO A 115 14.55 -1.82 15.68
CA PRO A 115 14.84 -3.26 15.50
C PRO A 115 16.21 -3.69 16.01
N GLN A 116 17.20 -2.79 16.00
CA GLN A 116 18.54 -3.01 16.56
C GLN A 116 18.55 -3.41 18.04
N PHE A 117 17.50 -3.10 18.80
CA PHE A 117 17.38 -3.43 20.23
C PHE A 117 16.66 -4.76 20.49
N LYS A 118 16.38 -5.56 19.47
CA LYS A 118 15.70 -6.89 19.61
C LYS A 118 16.38 -7.78 20.64
N ILE A 119 17.71 -7.86 20.63
CA ILE A 119 18.48 -8.69 21.58
C ILE A 119 18.36 -8.15 23.01
N LEU A 120 18.44 -6.83 23.19
CA LEU A 120 18.31 -6.21 24.50
C LEU A 120 16.91 -6.43 25.08
N MET A 121 15.88 -6.31 24.23
CA MET A 121 14.50 -6.56 24.62
C MET A 121 14.29 -8.03 25.00
N SER A 122 14.77 -8.99 24.21
CA SER A 122 14.61 -10.41 24.53
C SER A 122 15.36 -10.82 25.80
N GLN A 123 16.55 -10.25 26.04
CA GLN A 123 17.29 -10.44 27.29
C GLN A 123 16.56 -9.84 28.50
N PHE A 124 16.00 -8.64 28.35
CA PHE A 124 15.24 -7.99 29.42
C PHE A 124 14.01 -8.82 29.82
N LEU A 125 13.26 -9.32 28.84
CA LEU A 125 12.08 -10.15 29.06
C LEU A 125 12.41 -11.50 29.68
N ASN A 126 13.49 -12.15 29.23
CA ASN A 126 13.89 -13.46 29.73
C ASN A 126 14.56 -13.40 31.12
N SER A 127 15.29 -12.31 31.41
CA SER A 127 16.07 -12.19 32.65
C SER A 127 15.25 -11.62 33.82
N ASN A 128 14.27 -10.76 33.55
CA ASN A 128 13.46 -10.13 34.59
C ASN A 128 12.09 -10.80 34.76
N LYS A 129 12.07 -12.00 35.37
CA LYS A 129 10.82 -12.62 35.89
C LYS A 129 10.09 -11.77 36.95
N ARG A 130 10.67 -10.64 37.35
CA ARG A 130 10.15 -9.70 38.34
C ARG A 130 9.06 -8.78 37.77
N PHE A 131 9.08 -8.53 36.46
CA PHE A 131 8.00 -7.87 35.75
C PHE A 131 7.06 -8.96 35.24
N ASN A 132 6.02 -9.28 36.01
CA ASN A 132 4.94 -10.17 35.58
C ASN A 132 4.04 -9.43 34.57
N VAL A 133 4.63 -8.94 33.47
CA VAL A 133 3.92 -8.14 32.47
C VAL A 133 3.12 -9.05 31.55
N ASN A 134 1.83 -8.76 31.41
CA ASN A 134 0.92 -9.56 30.63
C ASN A 134 1.09 -9.35 29.11
N ALA A 135 1.65 -8.20 28.73
CA ALA A 135 1.89 -7.81 27.34
C ALA A 135 2.94 -6.71 27.24
N ILE A 136 3.44 -6.50 26.02
CA ILE A 136 4.27 -5.35 25.65
C ILE A 136 3.52 -4.56 24.58
N VAL A 137 3.47 -3.24 24.70
CA VAL A 137 2.89 -2.34 23.71
C VAL A 137 4.00 -1.47 23.14
N ILE A 138 4.25 -1.56 21.84
CA ILE A 138 5.22 -0.73 21.13
C ILE A 138 4.47 0.46 20.51
N ILE A 139 4.95 1.68 20.78
CA ILE A 139 4.42 2.92 20.18
C ILE A 139 5.49 3.51 19.26
N ASN A 140 5.23 3.52 17.96
CA ASN A 140 6.06 4.21 16.97
C ASN A 140 5.20 4.97 15.96
N GLU A 141 5.75 6.03 15.38
CA GLU A 141 5.10 6.80 14.31
C GLU A 141 4.77 5.98 13.06
N VAL A 142 5.59 4.98 12.75
CA VAL A 142 5.45 4.16 11.54
C VAL A 142 5.64 2.70 11.88
N LEU A 143 4.71 1.86 11.41
CA LEU A 143 4.91 0.41 11.38
C LEU A 143 5.90 0.04 10.29
N THR A 144 7.12 -0.33 10.68
CA THR A 144 8.13 -0.81 9.73
C THR A 144 8.02 -2.32 9.53
N PRO A 145 8.44 -2.88 8.37
CA PRO A 145 8.41 -4.32 8.14
C PRO A 145 9.17 -5.13 9.20
N GLU A 146 10.22 -4.56 9.79
CA GLU A 146 10.98 -5.19 10.87
C GLU A 146 10.19 -5.30 12.17
N ILE A 147 9.34 -4.31 12.46
CA ILE A 147 8.42 -4.35 13.61
C ILE A 147 7.30 -5.35 13.35
N GLU A 148 6.76 -5.37 12.13
CA GLU A 148 5.75 -6.36 11.69
C GLU A 148 6.25 -7.79 11.93
N LEU A 149 7.49 -8.10 11.54
CA LEU A 149 8.13 -9.40 11.80
C LEU A 149 8.21 -9.75 13.30
N ILE A 150 8.48 -8.78 14.17
CA ILE A 150 8.57 -9.01 15.61
C ILE A 150 7.18 -9.30 16.20
N LEU A 151 6.15 -8.59 15.74
CA LEU A 151 4.76 -8.83 16.16
C LEU A 151 4.28 -10.23 15.76
N GLU A 152 4.78 -10.76 14.64
CA GLU A 152 4.49 -12.12 14.18
C GLU A 152 5.28 -13.18 14.95
N GLU A 153 6.57 -12.93 15.23
CA GLU A 153 7.45 -13.88 15.92
C GLU A 153 7.16 -14.00 17.43
N MET A 154 6.77 -12.90 18.08
CA MET A 154 6.63 -12.82 19.54
C MET A 154 5.17 -12.65 19.94
N LYS A 155 4.59 -13.71 20.52
CA LYS A 155 3.25 -13.64 21.12
C LYS A 155 3.24 -12.67 22.30
N GLY A 156 2.21 -11.83 22.38
CA GLY A 156 2.01 -10.88 23.47
C GLY A 156 2.64 -9.50 23.27
N ILE A 157 3.22 -9.23 22.09
CA ILE A 157 3.60 -7.86 21.69
C ILE A 157 2.47 -7.26 20.85
N LYS A 158 2.09 -6.04 21.19
CA LYS A 158 1.09 -5.22 20.51
C LYS A 158 1.75 -3.96 19.97
N PHE A 159 1.16 -3.38 18.94
CA PHE A 159 1.67 -2.18 18.30
C PHE A 159 0.62 -1.08 18.29
N ILE A 160 1.07 0.16 18.41
CA ILE A 160 0.25 1.36 18.24
C ILE A 160 1.03 2.33 17.34
N GLU A 161 0.45 2.64 16.19
CA GLU A 161 0.94 3.69 15.30
C GLU A 161 0.58 5.07 15.88
N GLY A 162 1.60 5.90 16.15
CA GLY A 162 1.44 7.26 16.66
C GLY A 162 2.70 7.86 17.28
N ASP A 163 2.71 9.18 17.47
CA ASP A 163 3.75 9.87 18.22
C ASP A 163 3.53 9.64 19.72
N PHE A 164 4.51 9.03 20.39
CA PHE A 164 4.47 8.76 21.82
C PHE A 164 4.56 10.03 22.70
N SER A 165 4.81 11.19 22.10
CA SER A 165 4.76 12.50 22.75
C SER A 165 3.34 13.01 22.92
N GLU A 166 2.39 12.49 22.13
CA GLU A 166 0.98 12.87 22.19
C GLU A 166 0.27 12.12 23.32
N GLU A 167 -0.38 12.87 24.21
CA GLU A 167 -1.14 12.31 25.33
C GLU A 167 -2.25 11.37 24.86
N GLU A 168 -2.89 11.67 23.72
CA GLU A 168 -3.91 10.82 23.11
C GLU A 168 -3.37 9.41 22.79
N ILE A 169 -2.16 9.31 22.25
CA ILE A 169 -1.51 8.03 21.91
C ILE A 169 -1.11 7.26 23.17
N LEU A 170 -0.62 7.95 24.21
CA LEU A 170 -0.32 7.32 25.50
C LEU A 170 -1.58 6.82 26.22
N LEU A 171 -2.68 7.57 26.13
CA LEU A 171 -3.99 7.13 26.62
C LEU A 171 -4.52 5.93 25.81
N LYS A 172 -4.36 5.95 24.48
CA LYS A 172 -4.66 4.82 23.59
C LYS A 172 -3.85 3.57 24.00
N ALA A 173 -2.60 3.75 24.42
CA ALA A 173 -1.74 2.69 24.94
C ALA A 173 -2.04 2.27 26.38
N LYS A 174 -3.06 2.84 27.03
CA LYS A 174 -3.41 2.64 28.44
C LYS A 174 -2.21 2.86 29.37
N ALA A 175 -1.42 3.91 29.14
CA ALA A 175 -0.23 4.23 29.95
C ALA A 175 -0.54 4.36 31.46
N ASN A 176 -1.75 4.77 31.82
CA ASN A 176 -2.24 4.80 33.19
C ASN A 176 -2.33 3.42 33.88
N LYS A 177 -2.43 2.33 33.12
CA LYS A 177 -2.51 0.95 33.60
C LYS A 177 -1.21 0.14 33.36
N ALA A 178 -0.18 0.78 32.82
CA ALA A 178 1.12 0.15 32.57
C ALA A 178 1.85 -0.16 33.89
N SER A 179 2.72 -1.17 33.87
CA SER A 179 3.54 -1.53 35.04
C SER A 179 4.55 -0.41 35.33
N LYS A 180 4.66 0.00 36.60
CA LYS A 180 5.66 0.96 37.07
C LYS A 180 7.07 0.36 37.14
#